data_AF-A0A4D7DCY4-F1
#
_entry.id   AF-A0A4D7DCY4-F1
#
_cell.length_a   1.000
_cell.length_b   1.000
_cell.length_c   1.000
_cell.angle_alpha   90.00
_cell.angle_beta   90.00
_cell.angle_gamma   90.00
#
_symmetry.space_group_name_H-M   'P 1'
#
loop_
_entity.id
_entity.type
_entity.pdbx_description
1 polymer ?
#
loop_
_entity_poly.entity_id
_entity_poly.type
_entity_poly.pdbx_seq_one_letter_code
_entity_poly.pdbx_strand_id
1 'polypeptide(L)'
;MKRSITLLALPLALGLSACASDGYYGEYGTSVGWGSPYAYNGWYDGYYGPIYDGYWGRDGFFYYRSTPGARAFVRGDRNHFRRDAPPPGGRYQEFRGNFQPRRDYHMPSYPHGGGPRDGRHSRGHGY
;
A
#
# COMPACT_ATOMS: atom_id res chain seq x y z
N MET A 1 -27.35 42.36 45.38
CA MET A 1 -26.80 41.05 45.80
C MET A 1 -26.64 40.17 44.58
N LYS A 2 -25.60 39.32 44.56
CA LYS A 2 -25.21 38.27 43.60
C LYS A 2 -24.13 38.64 42.58
N ARG A 3 -22.88 38.28 42.89
CA ARG A 3 -21.85 37.80 41.93
C ARG A 3 -20.85 36.93 42.68
N SER A 4 -20.90 35.63 42.44
CA SER A 4 -19.83 34.70 42.80
C SER A 4 -19.54 33.90 41.54
N ILE A 5 -18.44 34.24 40.88
CA ILE A 5 -17.88 33.51 39.73
C ILE A 5 -16.90 32.51 40.32
N THR A 6 -17.23 31.23 40.24
CA THR A 6 -16.32 30.16 40.65
C THR A 6 -15.54 29.72 39.42
N LEU A 7 -14.24 30.03 39.42
CA LEU A 7 -13.23 29.51 38.50
C LEU A 7 -13.10 27.98 38.70
N LEU A 8 -13.40 27.21 37.65
CA LEU A 8 -13.12 25.78 37.60
C LEU A 8 -11.87 25.54 36.74
N ALA A 9 -10.83 25.00 37.36
CA ALA A 9 -9.59 24.62 36.72
C ALA A 9 -9.68 23.18 36.14
N LEU A 10 -9.17 23.04 34.91
CA LEU A 10 -8.53 21.91 34.21
C LEU A 10 -8.68 20.46 34.75
N PRO A 11 -8.86 19.48 33.85
CA PRO A 11 -7.67 18.95 33.18
C PRO A 11 -7.80 18.72 31.66
N LEU A 12 -6.65 18.84 30.99
CA LEU A 12 -6.38 18.34 29.65
C LEU A 12 -6.68 16.84 29.58
N ALA A 13 -7.78 16.47 28.91
CA ALA A 13 -7.98 15.11 28.44
C ALA A 13 -7.26 14.97 27.08
N LEU A 14 -5.95 14.68 27.13
CA LEU A 14 -5.23 14.05 26.04
C LEU A 14 -5.71 12.59 25.94
N GLY A 15 -6.89 12.41 25.35
CA GLY A 15 -7.38 11.10 24.95
C GLY A 15 -6.58 10.63 23.74
N LEU A 16 -5.77 9.60 23.95
CA LEU A 16 -4.92 8.97 22.96
C LEU A 16 -5.68 8.69 21.65
N SER A 17 -5.10 9.24 20.59
CA SER A 17 -5.37 8.86 19.21
C SER A 17 -5.15 7.35 18.99
N ALA A 18 -6.03 6.76 18.18
CA ALA A 18 -5.79 5.56 17.36
C ALA A 18 -5.49 4.22 18.08
N CYS A 19 -6.56 3.49 18.40
CA CYS A 19 -6.57 2.04 18.15
C CYS A 19 -7.92 1.62 17.56
N ALA A 20 -8.44 2.42 16.64
CA ALA A 20 -9.14 1.85 15.51
C ALA A 20 -8.06 1.73 14.45
N SER A 21 -7.55 0.52 14.21
CA SER A 21 -7.02 0.17 12.91
C SER A 21 -8.21 0.10 11.95
N ASP A 22 -8.85 1.27 11.78
CA ASP A 22 -9.81 1.57 10.75
C ASP A 22 -9.11 1.24 9.45
N GLY A 23 -9.72 0.32 8.70
CA GLY A 23 -9.07 -0.36 7.59
C GLY A 23 -8.40 0.64 6.67
N TYR A 24 -7.07 0.61 6.62
CA TYR A 24 -6.34 1.12 5.47
C TYR A 24 -6.51 0.13 4.30
N TYR A 25 -7.76 -0.10 3.92
CA TYR A 25 -8.17 -0.40 2.55
C TYR A 25 -8.33 0.95 1.83
N GLY A 26 -7.27 1.75 1.81
CA GLY A 26 -7.27 3.13 1.36
C GLY A 26 -6.26 3.36 0.24
N GLU A 27 -6.79 3.74 -0.93
CA GLU A 27 -6.11 4.27 -2.10
C GLU A 27 -5.53 3.27 -3.10
N TYR A 28 -6.46 2.70 -3.87
CA TYR A 28 -6.19 2.08 -5.16
C TYR A 28 -5.45 3.06 -6.09
N GLY A 29 -4.19 2.77 -6.38
CA GLY A 29 -3.50 3.40 -7.51
C GLY A 29 -3.05 4.83 -7.27
N THR A 30 -2.58 5.18 -6.06
CA THR A 30 -1.74 6.37 -5.92
C THR A 30 -0.62 6.28 -6.95
N SER A 31 -0.55 7.28 -7.82
CA SER A 31 0.47 7.42 -8.85
C SER A 31 1.84 7.52 -8.18
N VAL A 32 2.44 6.38 -7.84
CA VAL A 32 3.78 6.29 -7.27
C VAL A 32 4.79 6.55 -8.38
N GLY A 33 5.41 7.72 -8.31
CA GLY A 33 6.51 8.10 -9.17
C GLY A 33 7.78 7.33 -8.84
N TRP A 34 8.73 7.32 -9.78
CA TRP A 34 10.10 6.92 -9.48
C TRP A 34 10.66 7.80 -8.36
N GLY A 35 11.28 7.20 -7.34
CA GLY A 35 11.85 7.97 -6.23
C GLY A 35 10.86 8.35 -5.12
N SER A 36 9.57 8.00 -5.21
CA SER A 36 8.64 8.07 -4.07
C SER A 36 8.50 6.71 -3.38
N PRO A 37 8.60 6.62 -2.03
CA PRO A 37 8.44 5.36 -1.33
C PRO A 37 7.08 4.68 -1.65
N TYR A 38 7.11 3.37 -1.85
CA TYR A 38 5.96 2.51 -2.09
C TYR A 38 5.68 1.68 -0.85
N ALA A 39 4.67 2.09 -0.07
CA ALA A 39 4.16 1.28 1.03
C ALA A 39 3.32 0.12 0.49
N TYR A 40 3.46 -1.06 1.10
CA TYR A 40 2.68 -2.23 0.77
C TYR A 40 2.37 -3.04 2.03
N ASN A 41 1.26 -3.76 1.98
CA ASN A 41 0.86 -4.74 2.96
C ASN A 41 0.14 -5.91 2.27
N GLY A 42 0.01 -7.01 2.98
CA GLY A 42 -0.76 -8.16 2.53
C GLY A 42 -0.56 -9.35 3.44
N TRP A 43 -0.87 -10.52 2.91
CA TRP A 43 -0.74 -11.79 3.61
C TRP A 43 0.11 -12.77 2.80
N TYR A 44 1.04 -13.42 3.47
CA TYR A 44 2.01 -14.32 2.85
C TYR A 44 2.20 -15.57 3.71
N ASP A 45 2.31 -16.73 3.09
CA ASP A 45 2.41 -18.03 3.79
C ASP A 45 3.84 -18.59 3.88
N GLY A 46 4.86 -17.85 3.43
CA GLY A 46 6.26 -18.22 3.58
C GLY A 46 6.82 -19.16 2.50
N TYR A 47 6.03 -19.55 1.49
CA TYR A 47 6.42 -20.56 0.50
C TYR A 47 7.74 -20.29 -0.24
N TYR A 48 8.01 -19.03 -0.58
CA TYR A 48 9.23 -18.58 -1.27
C TYR A 48 10.38 -18.21 -0.32
N GLY A 49 10.23 -18.46 0.98
CA GLY A 49 11.18 -18.02 2.00
C GLY A 49 11.05 -16.52 2.32
N PRO A 50 12.09 -15.91 2.92
CA PRO A 50 12.10 -14.50 3.27
C PRO A 50 11.93 -13.60 2.04
N ILE A 51 11.08 -12.58 2.19
CA ILE A 51 10.93 -11.49 1.22
C ILE A 51 11.65 -10.27 1.77
N TYR A 52 12.43 -9.60 0.93
CA TYR A 52 13.22 -8.42 1.34
C TYR A 52 12.54 -7.11 0.97
N ASP A 53 11.85 -7.11 -0.18
CA ASP A 53 10.96 -6.04 -0.60
C ASP A 53 9.91 -6.60 -1.54
N GLY A 54 8.87 -5.81 -1.79
CA GLY A 54 7.93 -6.11 -2.85
C GLY A 54 7.06 -4.93 -3.21
N TYR A 55 6.22 -5.17 -4.20
CA TYR A 55 5.14 -4.28 -4.56
C TYR A 55 4.03 -5.08 -5.21
N TRP A 56 2.89 -4.43 -5.27
CA TRP A 56 1.65 -4.97 -5.76
C TRP A 56 1.48 -4.50 -7.20
N GLY A 57 1.62 -5.43 -8.15
CA GLY A 57 1.53 -5.13 -9.57
C GLY A 57 0.12 -4.71 -10.00
N ARG A 58 0.04 -3.97 -11.11
CA ARG A 58 -1.23 -3.61 -11.76
C ARG A 58 -2.05 -4.81 -12.26
N ASP A 59 -1.42 -5.97 -12.38
CA ASP A 59 -2.02 -7.26 -12.72
C ASP A 59 -2.56 -8.02 -11.49
N GLY A 60 -2.46 -7.43 -10.31
CA GLY A 60 -2.94 -8.02 -9.05
C GLY A 60 -2.02 -9.07 -8.44
N PHE A 61 -0.82 -9.29 -8.99
CA PHE A 61 0.17 -10.19 -8.41
C PHE A 61 1.16 -9.43 -7.51
N PHE A 62 1.68 -10.13 -6.49
CA PHE A 62 2.76 -9.58 -5.68
C PHE A 62 4.09 -9.86 -6.36
N TYR A 63 4.89 -8.83 -6.52
CA TYR A 63 6.25 -8.89 -7.04
C TYR A 63 7.21 -8.69 -5.88
N TYR A 64 8.20 -9.56 -5.72
CA TYR A 64 9.09 -9.56 -4.55
C TYR A 64 10.56 -9.75 -4.90
N ARG A 65 11.43 -9.42 -3.94
CA ARG A 65 12.87 -9.72 -3.97
C ARG A 65 13.19 -10.82 -2.96
N SER A 66 13.85 -11.88 -3.43
CA SER A 66 14.28 -13.01 -2.60
C SER A 66 15.65 -12.83 -1.95
N THR A 67 16.38 -11.76 -2.28
CA THR A 67 17.67 -11.42 -1.65
C THR A 67 17.81 -9.90 -1.45
N PRO A 68 18.60 -9.43 -0.47
CA PRO A 68 18.74 -7.99 -0.16
C PRO A 68 19.24 -7.14 -1.33
N GLY A 69 20.08 -7.72 -2.20
CA GLY A 69 20.75 -7.02 -3.30
C GLY A 69 20.10 -7.22 -4.67
N ALA A 70 19.03 -8.01 -4.77
CA ALA A 70 18.37 -8.25 -6.05
C ALA A 70 17.86 -6.94 -6.65
N ARG A 71 18.10 -6.73 -7.94
CA ARG A 71 17.51 -5.61 -8.70
C ARG A 71 16.26 -6.02 -9.47
N ALA A 72 16.05 -7.31 -9.64
CA ALA A 72 14.90 -7.86 -10.31
C ALA A 72 13.85 -8.30 -9.31
N PHE A 73 12.62 -7.85 -9.54
CA PHE A 73 11.46 -8.36 -8.82
C PHE A 73 10.87 -9.52 -9.59
N VAL A 74 10.60 -10.60 -8.86
CA VAL A 74 9.98 -11.81 -9.40
C VAL A 74 8.51 -11.83 -9.01
N ARG A 75 7.67 -12.32 -9.92
CA ARG A 75 6.23 -12.46 -9.70
C ARG A 75 5.97 -13.69 -8.84
N GLY A 76 5.31 -13.49 -7.70
CA GLY A 76 4.66 -14.58 -6.96
C GLY A 76 3.28 -14.90 -7.51
N ASP A 77 2.64 -15.92 -6.96
CA ASP A 77 1.27 -16.33 -7.29
C ASP A 77 0.26 -15.97 -6.20
N ARG A 78 -1.03 -16.18 -6.53
CA ARG A 78 -2.18 -15.86 -5.68
C ARG A 78 -2.45 -16.87 -4.57
N ASN A 79 -1.80 -18.05 -4.61
CA ASN A 79 -1.92 -19.03 -3.54
C ASN A 79 -0.98 -18.70 -2.39
N HIS A 80 0.12 -17.99 -2.64
CA HIS A 80 1.09 -17.64 -1.60
C HIS A 80 0.98 -16.19 -1.15
N PHE A 81 0.60 -15.26 -2.03
CA PHE A 81 0.36 -13.86 -1.68
C PHE A 81 -1.11 -13.47 -1.80
N ARG A 82 -1.61 -12.75 -0.80
CA ARG A 82 -2.97 -12.22 -0.77
C ARG A 82 -3.01 -10.75 -0.39
N ARG A 83 -3.89 -10.01 -1.03
CA ARG A 83 -4.19 -8.61 -0.71
C ARG A 83 -5.24 -8.43 0.37
N ASP A 84 -6.10 -9.44 0.53
CA ASP A 84 -7.25 -9.44 1.41
C ASP A 84 -7.09 -10.46 2.53
N ALA A 85 -7.69 -10.17 3.67
CA ALA A 85 -7.49 -10.94 4.88
C ALA A 85 -7.97 -12.37 4.64
N PRO A 86 -7.10 -13.38 4.85
CA PRO A 86 -7.55 -14.76 4.82
C PRO A 86 -8.45 -15.03 6.04
N PRO A 87 -9.28 -16.08 5.98
CA PRO A 87 -10.02 -16.53 7.15
C PRO A 87 -9.08 -16.75 8.35
N PRO A 88 -9.53 -16.44 9.57
CA PRO A 88 -8.72 -16.63 10.77
C PRO A 88 -8.31 -18.10 10.94
N GLY A 89 -7.11 -18.33 11.49
CA GLY A 89 -6.54 -19.66 11.71
C GLY A 89 -5.82 -20.27 10.50
N GLY A 90 -5.62 -19.52 9.41
CA GLY A 90 -4.86 -19.95 8.25
C GLY A 90 -3.33 -19.88 8.42
N ARG A 91 -2.60 -20.41 7.42
CA ARG A 91 -1.12 -20.39 7.35
C ARG A 91 -0.51 -19.03 6.97
N TYR A 92 -1.34 -18.06 6.67
CA TYR A 92 -0.91 -16.76 6.17
C TYR A 92 -0.58 -15.83 7.32
N GLN A 93 0.52 -15.12 7.19
CA GLN A 93 0.97 -14.10 8.12
C GLN A 93 0.83 -12.74 7.45
N GLU A 94 0.37 -11.75 8.21
CA GLU A 94 0.37 -10.38 7.72
C GLU A 94 1.82 -9.91 7.53
N PHE A 95 2.08 -9.25 6.41
CA PHE A 95 3.34 -8.59 6.15
C PHE A 95 3.07 -7.17 5.67
N ARG A 96 4.01 -6.28 5.97
CA ARG A 96 4.01 -4.91 5.49
C ARG A 96 5.44 -4.44 5.29
N GLY A 97 5.63 -3.52 4.37
CA GLY A 97 6.91 -2.94 4.09
C GLY A 97 6.78 -1.63 3.35
N ASN A 98 7.91 -0.96 3.19
CA ASN A 98 8.02 0.24 2.39
C ASN A 98 9.27 0.10 1.53
N PHE A 99 9.09 0.24 0.23
CA PHE A 99 10.12 0.00 -0.75
C PHE A 99 10.36 1.27 -1.58
N GLN A 100 11.63 1.63 -1.80
CA GLN A 100 11.97 2.80 -2.62
C GLN A 100 12.19 2.40 -4.09
N PRO A 101 11.23 2.66 -5.01
CA PRO A 101 11.37 2.34 -6.43
C PRO A 101 12.50 3.12 -7.08
N ARG A 102 13.31 2.38 -7.85
CA ARG A 102 14.46 2.91 -8.57
C ARG A 102 14.39 2.53 -10.03
N ARG A 103 14.79 3.46 -10.90
CA ARG A 103 14.77 3.25 -12.36
C ARG A 103 15.67 2.10 -12.82
N ASP A 104 16.73 1.78 -12.07
CA ASP A 104 17.65 0.70 -12.40
C ASP A 104 17.14 -0.70 -11.99
N TYR A 105 15.95 -0.79 -11.40
CA TYR A 105 15.35 -2.06 -11.02
C TYR A 105 14.45 -2.61 -12.12
N HIS A 106 14.48 -3.92 -12.32
CA HIS A 106 13.54 -4.61 -13.19
C HIS A 106 12.24 -4.87 -12.42
N MET A 107 11.23 -4.04 -12.70
CA MET A 107 9.97 -4.02 -11.97
C MET A 107 8.77 -4.22 -12.91
N PRO A 108 8.45 -5.47 -13.31
CA PRO A 108 7.32 -5.75 -14.18
C PRO A 108 5.99 -5.34 -13.54
N SER A 109 5.05 -4.84 -14.34
CA SER A 109 3.74 -4.42 -13.84
C SER A 109 3.78 -3.38 -12.71
N TYR A 110 4.90 -2.66 -12.53
CA TYR A 110 4.98 -1.62 -11.49
C TYR A 110 3.98 -0.51 -11.78
N PRO A 111 3.14 -0.11 -10.80
CA PRO A 111 2.27 1.04 -10.93
C PRO A 111 3.15 2.29 -11.02
N HIS A 112 3.41 2.78 -12.23
CA HIS A 112 3.99 4.09 -12.46
C HIS A 112 2.91 4.94 -13.12
N GLY A 113 2.75 6.17 -12.65
CA GLY A 113 1.72 7.10 -13.11
C GLY A 113 1.72 7.28 -14.63
N GLY A 114 0.80 6.60 -15.30
CA GLY A 114 0.06 7.19 -16.42
C GLY A 114 -1.27 7.60 -15.83
N GLY A 115 -1.52 8.90 -15.72
CA GLY A 115 -2.85 9.39 -15.33
C GLY A 115 -3.95 8.87 -16.27
N PRO A 116 -5.23 9.11 -15.94
CA PRO A 116 -6.33 8.82 -16.85
C PRO A 116 -6.00 9.44 -18.22
N ARG A 117 -5.85 8.61 -19.25
CA ARG A 117 -5.91 9.13 -20.61
C ARG A 117 -7.37 9.49 -20.83
N ASP A 118 -7.68 10.77 -20.66
CA ASP A 118 -8.89 11.38 -21.21
C ASP A 118 -8.89 11.11 -22.72
N GLY A 119 -9.51 10.01 -23.10
CA GLY A 119 -9.76 9.62 -24.48
C GLY A 119 -10.86 10.48 -25.08
N ARG A 120 -10.70 11.80 -25.05
CA ARG A 120 -11.46 12.73 -25.88
C ARG A 120 -10.91 12.64 -27.30
N HIS A 121 -11.17 11.51 -27.97
CA HIS A 121 -11.01 11.42 -29.41
C HIS A 121 -12.21 12.13 -30.04
N SER A 122 -12.00 13.42 -30.32
CA SER A 122 -12.75 14.18 -31.31
C SER A 122 -12.94 13.31 -32.55
N ARG A 123 -14.19 12.99 -32.88
CA ARG A 123 -14.58 12.43 -34.17
C ARG A 123 -14.33 13.50 -35.23
N GLY A 124 -13.12 13.50 -35.80
CA GLY A 124 -12.88 14.05 -37.12
C GLY A 124 -13.09 12.94 -38.14
N HIS A 125 -14.20 13.00 -38.87
CA HIS A 125 -14.31 12.36 -40.18
C HIS A 125 -15.18 13.28 -41.03
N GLY A 126 -14.50 14.06 -41.86
CA GLY A 126 -15.11 14.65 -43.04
C GLY A 126 -15.19 13.62 -44.15
N TYR A 127 -16.32 13.59 -44.83
CA TYR A 127 -16.48 13.55 -46.28
C TYR A 127 -17.89 14.01 -46.60
#